data_AF-A0A7K1KUJ6-F1
#
_entry.id   AF-A0A7K1KUJ6-F1
#
_cell.length_a   1.000
_cell.length_b   1.000
_cell.length_c   1.000
_cell.angle_alpha   90.00
_cell.angle_beta   90.00
_cell.angle_gamma   90.00
#
_symmetry.space_group_name_H-M   'P 1'
#
loop_
_entity.id
_entity.type
_entity.pdbx_description
1 polymer ?
#
loop_
_entity_poly.entity_id
_entity_poly.type
_entity_poly.pdbx_seq_one_letter_code
_entity_poly.pdbx_strand_id
1 'polypeptide(L)'
;MGATTLVTVVLFVLAAAGGAFAAQRLRAKSRHPGVAELARGKVCLFCLSPVPVDGRFATLTESKARDSLGAAPPEGASFTGPQGEKQFLTHIECLRDAQEEVCMFCLRGILPGEEMAFIERPYARDVLGEEPVERAAGVDPDGKPCFFGHADCTREATKALCMFCLTEMKAGDISIGFEKPRARELLGAEPSPRSETTEPGGNGCHVAHAECARAAGADIG
;
A
#
# COMPACT_ATOMS: atom_id res chain seq x y z
N MET A 1 15.67 -40.83 -24.19
CA MET A 1 14.48 -40.04 -24.55
C MET A 1 14.41 -38.91 -23.55
N GLY A 2 15.04 -37.78 -23.89
CA GLY A 2 15.18 -36.64 -22.98
C GLY A 2 14.01 -35.69 -23.18
N ALA A 3 13.24 -35.45 -22.11
CA ALA A 3 12.32 -34.33 -22.04
C ALA A 3 13.12 -33.13 -21.55
N THR A 4 13.44 -32.22 -22.45
CA THR A 4 13.95 -30.89 -22.11
C THR A 4 12.84 -30.10 -21.44
N THR A 5 12.89 -29.99 -20.11
CA THR A 5 12.06 -29.08 -19.34
C THR A 5 12.59 -27.66 -19.58
N LEU A 6 11.76 -26.83 -20.18
CA LEU A 6 12.06 -25.43 -20.48
C LEU A 6 11.99 -24.64 -19.16
N VAL A 7 13.14 -24.22 -18.62
CA VAL A 7 13.18 -23.28 -17.50
C VAL A 7 13.03 -21.87 -18.07
N THR A 8 11.97 -21.19 -17.66
CA THR A 8 11.76 -19.78 -18.00
C THR A 8 12.51 -18.92 -16.98
N VAL A 9 13.70 -18.45 -17.32
CA VAL A 9 14.37 -17.36 -16.61
C VAL A 9 13.60 -16.08 -16.90
N VAL A 10 12.83 -15.64 -15.93
CA VAL A 10 11.98 -14.46 -16.06
C VAL A 10 12.78 -13.21 -15.71
N LEU A 11 13.32 -12.54 -16.73
CA LEU A 11 13.81 -11.15 -16.65
C LEU A 11 12.64 -10.23 -16.99
N PHE A 12 12.02 -9.57 -16.01
CA PHE A 12 10.94 -8.61 -16.29
C PHE A 12 11.35 -7.15 -16.13
N VAL A 13 11.46 -6.52 -17.31
CA VAL A 13 11.20 -5.11 -17.56
C VAL A 13 9.69 -4.89 -17.53
N LEU A 14 9.25 -3.89 -16.78
CA LEU A 14 7.85 -3.50 -16.54
C LEU A 14 7.11 -3.12 -17.84
N ALA A 15 5.98 -3.78 -18.10
CA ALA A 15 4.95 -3.29 -19.02
C ALA A 15 3.54 -3.61 -18.46
N ALA A 16 2.68 -2.60 -18.51
CA ALA A 16 1.38 -2.53 -17.83
C ALA A 16 0.21 -3.06 -18.67
N ALA A 17 -0.83 -3.62 -18.00
CA ALA A 17 -2.28 -3.67 -18.32
C ALA A 17 -2.88 -4.98 -17.74
N GLY A 18 -4.06 -5.08 -17.10
CA GLY A 18 -5.17 -4.21 -16.74
C GLY A 18 -6.32 -5.07 -16.15
N GLY A 19 -7.37 -4.44 -15.56
CA GLY A 19 -8.64 -5.08 -15.14
C GLY A 19 -8.97 -4.94 -13.65
N ALA A 20 -9.48 -3.80 -13.14
CA ALA A 20 -10.89 -3.38 -13.08
C ALA A 20 -11.69 -3.89 -11.85
N PHE A 21 -11.32 -3.38 -10.67
CA PHE A 21 -12.30 -2.95 -9.65
C PHE A 21 -12.27 -1.42 -9.60
N ALA A 22 -13.44 -0.79 -9.47
CA ALA A 22 -13.62 0.65 -9.45
C ALA A 22 -13.02 1.28 -8.19
N ALA A 23 -11.70 1.27 -8.07
CA ALA A 23 -10.98 2.29 -7.35
C ALA A 23 -11.27 3.60 -8.09
N GLN A 24 -12.11 4.44 -7.51
CA GLN A 24 -12.05 5.87 -7.79
C GLN A 24 -10.61 6.28 -7.46
N ARG A 25 -9.75 6.25 -8.48
CA ARG A 25 -8.39 6.75 -8.41
C ARG A 25 -8.54 8.21 -7.98
N LEU A 26 -8.32 8.49 -6.70
CA LEU A 26 -7.89 9.80 -6.28
C LEU A 26 -6.60 10.05 -7.05
N ARG A 27 -6.75 10.71 -8.20
CA ARG A 27 -5.61 11.17 -8.98
C ARG A 27 -4.91 12.18 -8.08
N ALA A 28 -3.90 11.74 -7.33
CA ALA A 28 -2.77 12.56 -6.89
C ALA A 28 -1.91 13.01 -8.10
N LYS A 29 -2.58 13.34 -9.21
CA LYS A 29 -2.08 13.90 -10.46
C LYS A 29 -3.16 14.82 -11.01
N SER A 30 -3.51 15.89 -10.28
CA SER A 30 -4.10 17.07 -10.91
C SER A 30 -3.00 17.84 -11.66
N ARG A 31 -2.30 17.19 -12.60
CA ARG A 31 -1.67 17.91 -13.73
C ARG A 31 -2.74 18.25 -14.78
N HIS A 32 -3.95 18.60 -14.34
CA HIS A 32 -4.90 19.26 -15.22
C HIS A 32 -4.51 20.74 -15.20
N PRO A 33 -4.01 21.30 -16.31
CA PRO A 33 -3.48 22.66 -16.34
C PRO A 33 -4.50 23.73 -15.92
N GLY A 34 -5.81 23.43 -15.92
CA GLY A 34 -6.86 24.33 -15.43
C GLY A 34 -7.17 24.25 -13.93
N VAL A 35 -6.87 23.15 -13.23
CA VAL A 35 -7.24 23.02 -11.80
C VAL A 35 -6.39 23.93 -10.92
N ALA A 36 -5.10 24.10 -11.25
CA ALA A 36 -4.21 25.01 -10.55
C ALA A 36 -4.69 26.47 -10.66
N GLU A 37 -5.26 26.86 -11.80
CA GLU A 37 -5.82 28.20 -12.00
C GLU A 37 -7.13 28.40 -11.24
N LEU A 38 -8.02 27.39 -11.22
CA LEU A 38 -9.23 27.38 -10.41
C LEU A 38 -8.95 27.39 -8.89
N ALA A 39 -7.81 26.83 -8.49
CA ALA A 39 -7.32 26.79 -7.11
C ALA A 39 -6.63 28.08 -6.64
N ARG A 40 -6.36 29.04 -7.55
CA ARG A 40 -5.60 30.25 -7.20
C ARG A 40 -6.36 31.09 -6.18
N GLY A 41 -5.66 31.50 -5.12
CA GLY A 41 -6.24 32.30 -4.03
C GLY A 41 -7.17 31.52 -3.10
N LYS A 42 -7.24 30.18 -3.23
CA LYS A 42 -7.96 29.31 -2.32
C LYS A 42 -7.09 28.91 -1.13
N VAL A 43 -7.75 28.60 -0.03
CA VAL A 43 -7.10 28.14 1.20
C VAL A 43 -7.30 26.65 1.40
N CYS A 44 -6.43 26.04 2.20
CA CYS A 44 -6.57 24.66 2.62
C CYS A 44 -7.80 24.49 3.50
N LEU A 45 -8.57 23.43 3.25
CA LEU A 45 -9.76 23.06 3.98
C LEU A 45 -9.53 22.97 5.50
N PHE A 46 -8.36 22.47 5.93
CA PHE A 46 -8.08 22.20 7.34
C PHE A 46 -7.35 23.33 8.04
N CYS A 47 -6.24 23.82 7.47
CA CYS A 47 -5.38 24.82 8.14
C CYS A 47 -5.67 26.26 7.72
N LEU A 48 -6.60 26.48 6.78
CA LEU A 48 -6.98 27.80 6.25
C LEU A 48 -5.83 28.63 5.66
N SER A 49 -4.65 28.03 5.48
CA SER A 49 -3.51 28.68 4.85
C SER A 49 -3.59 28.55 3.33
N PRO A 50 -3.03 29.49 2.55
CA PRO A 50 -2.99 29.40 1.10
C PRO A 50 -2.36 28.08 0.63
N VAL A 51 -2.92 27.49 -0.41
CA VAL A 51 -2.32 26.29 -1.01
C VAL A 51 -1.47 26.68 -2.22
N PRO A 52 -0.19 26.26 -2.25
CA PRO A 52 0.70 26.57 -3.36
C PRO A 52 0.15 26.02 -4.68
N VAL A 53 0.04 26.89 -5.68
CA VAL A 53 -0.50 26.59 -7.02
C VAL A 53 0.44 25.68 -7.81
N ASP A 54 1.73 25.72 -7.49
CA ASP A 54 2.82 24.86 -7.95
C ASP A 54 2.96 23.57 -7.14
N GLY A 55 2.20 23.43 -6.05
CA GLY A 55 2.32 22.37 -5.08
C GLY A 55 1.47 21.13 -5.36
N ARG A 56 1.78 20.04 -4.66
CA ARG A 56 0.92 18.85 -4.59
C ARG A 56 -0.23 19.15 -3.62
N PHE A 57 -1.44 19.26 -4.13
CA PHE A 57 -2.67 19.39 -3.34
C PHE A 57 -3.61 18.23 -3.64
N ALA A 58 -4.56 18.01 -2.74
CA ALA A 58 -5.67 17.10 -2.96
C ALA A 58 -6.98 17.88 -3.01
N THR A 59 -7.99 17.27 -3.60
CA THR A 59 -9.33 17.82 -3.72
C THR A 59 -10.34 16.83 -3.16
N LEU A 60 -11.27 17.31 -2.35
CA LEU A 60 -12.37 16.53 -1.80
C LEU A 60 -13.70 16.99 -2.40
N THR A 61 -14.66 16.06 -2.52
CA THR A 61 -16.05 16.43 -2.78
C THR A 61 -16.65 17.10 -1.54
N GLU A 62 -17.76 17.82 -1.69
CA GLU A 62 -18.44 18.45 -0.55
C GLU A 62 -18.79 17.47 0.57
N SER A 63 -19.32 16.29 0.21
CA SER A 63 -19.65 15.24 1.19
C SER A 63 -18.40 14.85 1.99
N LYS A 64 -17.28 14.55 1.31
CA LYS A 64 -16.05 14.16 2.00
C LYS A 64 -15.41 15.29 2.80
N ALA A 65 -15.47 16.53 2.31
CA ALA A 65 -15.00 17.67 3.07
C ALA A 65 -15.79 17.86 4.38
N ARG A 66 -17.12 17.66 4.34
CA ARG A 66 -17.98 17.73 5.52
C ARG A 66 -17.69 16.59 6.49
N ASP A 67 -17.57 15.36 5.98
CA ASP A 67 -17.24 14.18 6.79
C ASP A 67 -15.91 14.38 7.51
N SER A 68 -14.86 14.83 6.80
CA SER A 68 -13.53 15.04 7.39
C SER A 68 -13.45 16.21 8.38
N LEU A 69 -14.30 17.22 8.26
CA LEU A 69 -14.33 18.36 9.21
C LEU A 69 -15.29 18.15 10.38
N GLY A 70 -16.29 17.26 10.23
CA GLY A 70 -17.44 17.22 11.14
C GLY A 70 -18.29 18.49 11.12
N ALA A 71 -18.10 19.36 10.12
CA ALA A 71 -18.72 20.69 10.04
C ALA A 71 -18.86 21.15 8.58
N ALA A 72 -19.60 22.24 8.38
CA ALA A 72 -19.73 22.86 7.07
C ALA A 72 -18.36 23.38 6.57
N PRO A 73 -17.89 22.98 5.38
CA PRO A 73 -16.64 23.46 4.82
C PRO A 73 -16.63 24.99 4.56
N PRO A 74 -15.51 25.69 4.81
CA PRO A 74 -15.39 27.11 4.49
C PRO A 74 -15.44 27.36 2.97
N GLU A 75 -16.18 28.39 2.56
CA GLU A 75 -16.31 28.78 1.14
C GLU A 75 -14.96 29.12 0.49
N GLY A 76 -14.03 29.69 1.26
CA GLY A 76 -12.68 30.06 0.80
C GLY A 76 -11.81 28.86 0.38
N ALA A 77 -12.16 27.65 0.79
CA ALA A 77 -11.48 26.41 0.37
C ALA A 77 -12.12 25.77 -0.87
N SER A 78 -13.24 26.32 -1.37
CA SER A 78 -14.02 25.70 -2.43
C SER A 78 -13.76 26.32 -3.82
N PHE A 79 -13.92 25.50 -4.85
CA PHE A 79 -13.96 25.93 -6.25
C PHE A 79 -14.88 25.00 -7.06
N THR A 80 -15.29 25.45 -8.24
CA THR A 80 -16.06 24.62 -9.17
C THR A 80 -15.10 23.83 -10.06
N GLY A 81 -15.17 22.50 -9.97
CA GLY A 81 -14.37 21.59 -10.77
C GLY A 81 -14.75 21.60 -12.25
N PRO A 82 -13.96 20.93 -13.11
CA PRO A 82 -14.18 20.91 -14.55
C PRO A 82 -15.52 20.32 -14.99
N GLN A 83 -16.19 19.53 -14.14
CA GLN A 83 -17.49 18.93 -14.42
C GLN A 83 -18.65 19.71 -13.76
N GLY A 84 -18.38 20.92 -13.23
CA GLY A 84 -19.37 21.77 -12.59
C GLY A 84 -19.64 21.44 -11.12
N GLU A 85 -18.92 20.49 -10.55
CA GLU A 85 -19.08 20.03 -9.16
C GLU A 85 -18.31 20.92 -8.17
N LYS A 86 -18.86 21.11 -6.97
CA LYS A 86 -18.16 21.83 -5.89
C LYS A 86 -17.07 20.93 -5.30
N GLN A 87 -15.83 21.37 -5.39
CA GLN A 87 -14.66 20.69 -4.83
C GLN A 87 -13.98 21.57 -3.78
N PHE A 88 -13.29 20.92 -2.84
CA PHE A 88 -12.60 21.56 -1.73
C PHE A 88 -11.13 21.22 -1.75
N LEU A 89 -10.28 22.22 -1.53
CA LEU A 89 -8.85 22.09 -1.73
C LEU A 89 -8.13 21.89 -0.39
N THR A 90 -7.12 21.02 -0.37
CA THR A 90 -6.35 20.72 0.84
C THR A 90 -4.88 20.48 0.54
N HIS A 91 -3.99 20.85 1.48
CA HIS A 91 -2.64 20.29 1.50
C HIS A 91 -2.73 18.78 1.70
N ILE A 92 -1.82 18.04 1.05
CA ILE A 92 -1.74 16.58 1.23
C ILE A 92 -1.45 16.23 2.68
N GLU A 93 -0.53 16.96 3.33
CA GLU A 93 -0.16 16.71 4.73
C GLU A 93 -1.34 16.95 5.67
N CYS A 94 -2.05 18.08 5.54
CA CYS A 94 -3.24 18.31 6.36
C CYS A 94 -4.33 17.25 6.14
N LEU A 95 -4.49 16.76 4.90
CA LEU A 95 -5.42 15.69 4.61
C LEU A 95 -5.01 14.38 5.29
N ARG A 96 -3.71 14.05 5.33
CA ARG A 96 -3.19 12.88 6.04
C ARG A 96 -3.42 13.00 7.55
N ASP A 97 -3.15 14.15 8.13
CA ASP A 97 -3.35 14.37 9.57
C ASP A 97 -4.81 14.17 9.97
N ALA A 98 -5.73 14.54 9.07
CA ALA A 98 -7.17 14.40 9.22
C ALA A 98 -7.71 12.99 8.92
N GLN A 99 -6.91 12.05 8.41
CA GLN A 99 -7.41 10.68 8.20
C GLN A 99 -7.61 9.95 9.53
N GLU A 100 -8.68 9.17 9.58
CA GLU A 100 -8.96 8.24 10.68
C GLU A 100 -8.00 7.04 10.60
N GLU A 101 -7.85 6.48 9.40
CA GLU A 101 -6.96 5.35 9.13
C GLU A 101 -5.50 5.84 9.03
N VAL A 102 -4.66 5.39 9.95
CA VAL A 102 -3.22 5.71 9.95
C VAL A 102 -2.38 4.45 9.82
N CYS A 103 -1.22 4.60 9.17
CA CYS A 103 -0.26 3.53 9.04
C CYS A 103 0.44 3.27 10.39
N MET A 104 0.45 2.02 10.84
CA MET A 104 1.10 1.62 12.11
C MET A 104 2.62 1.83 12.14
N PHE A 105 3.28 1.95 10.98
CA PHE A 105 4.75 2.11 10.90
C PHE A 105 5.20 3.57 10.91
N CYS A 106 4.56 4.42 10.10
CA CYS A 106 4.97 5.82 9.96
C CYS A 106 4.02 6.81 10.62
N LEU A 107 2.89 6.33 11.17
CA LEU A 107 1.86 7.11 11.87
C LEU A 107 1.17 8.18 11.03
N ARG A 108 1.37 8.16 9.72
CA ARG A 108 0.71 9.07 8.77
C ARG A 108 -0.61 8.48 8.31
N GLY A 109 -1.60 9.36 8.11
CA GLY A 109 -2.88 8.98 7.52
C GLY A 109 -2.72 8.37 6.13
N ILE A 110 -3.49 7.31 5.88
CA ILE A 110 -3.53 6.60 4.60
C ILE A 110 -4.60 7.26 3.75
N LEU A 111 -4.21 7.80 2.59
CA LEU A 111 -5.16 8.49 1.72
C LEU A 111 -5.98 7.48 0.91
N PRO A 112 -7.24 7.77 0.58
CA PRO A 112 -8.00 6.85 -0.25
C PRO A 112 -7.33 6.67 -1.62
N GLY A 113 -7.25 5.43 -2.08
CA GLY A 113 -6.53 5.05 -3.31
C GLY A 113 -5.03 4.80 -3.13
N GLU A 114 -4.47 5.01 -1.94
CA GLU A 114 -3.17 4.42 -1.59
C GLU A 114 -3.32 2.92 -1.31
N GLU A 115 -2.31 2.15 -1.69
CA GLU A 115 -2.30 0.72 -1.38
C GLU A 115 -2.07 0.52 0.11
N MET A 116 -2.98 -0.24 0.71
CA MET A 116 -3.00 -0.56 2.13
C MET A 116 -2.75 -2.04 2.32
N ALA A 117 -2.03 -2.38 3.38
CA ALA A 117 -1.90 -3.73 3.90
C ALA A 117 -2.64 -3.84 5.23
N PHE A 118 -3.24 -5.01 5.47
CA PHE A 118 -3.92 -5.36 6.72
C PHE A 118 -3.06 -6.35 7.48
N ILE A 119 -2.66 -5.98 8.70
CA ILE A 119 -1.78 -6.81 9.53
C ILE A 119 -2.60 -7.29 10.72
N GLU A 120 -2.76 -8.60 10.88
CA GLU A 120 -3.53 -9.12 12.02
C GLU A 120 -2.84 -8.74 13.34
N ARG A 121 -3.65 -8.43 14.36
CA ARG A 121 -3.16 -7.94 15.65
C ARG A 121 -2.03 -8.79 16.28
N PRO A 122 -2.09 -10.15 16.26
CA PRO A 122 -1.01 -10.96 16.83
C PRO A 122 0.36 -10.72 16.18
N TYR A 123 0.39 -10.41 14.88
CA TYR A 123 1.63 -10.22 14.13
C TYR A 123 2.14 -8.78 14.18
N ALA A 124 1.26 -7.80 14.44
CA ALA A 124 1.62 -6.40 14.40
C ALA A 124 2.73 -6.05 15.40
N ARG A 125 2.68 -6.59 16.62
CA ARG A 125 3.72 -6.42 17.64
C ARG A 125 5.05 -7.05 17.23
N ASP A 126 5.02 -8.23 16.61
CA ASP A 126 6.22 -8.94 16.18
C ASP A 126 6.95 -8.21 15.05
N VAL A 127 6.20 -7.57 14.16
CA VAL A 127 6.77 -6.80 13.03
C VAL A 127 7.26 -5.43 13.49
N LEU A 128 6.51 -4.75 14.36
CA LEU A 128 6.87 -3.41 14.83
C LEU A 128 7.97 -3.44 15.90
N GLY A 129 8.09 -4.54 16.66
CA GLY A 129 8.99 -4.67 17.81
C GLY A 129 8.49 -3.97 19.09
N GLU A 130 7.37 -3.27 19.01
CA GLU A 130 6.71 -2.57 20.11
C GLU A 130 5.18 -2.66 19.97
N GLU A 131 4.45 -2.14 20.95
CA GLU A 131 2.98 -2.15 20.91
C GLU A 131 2.48 -1.15 19.85
N PRO A 132 1.72 -1.58 18.84
CA PRO A 132 1.19 -0.67 17.83
C PRO A 132 0.23 0.36 18.42
N VAL A 133 0.20 1.56 17.85
CA VAL A 133 -0.74 2.59 18.31
C VAL A 133 -2.18 2.22 17.96
N GLU A 134 -3.10 2.35 18.92
CA GLU A 134 -4.52 2.03 18.72
C GLU A 134 -5.17 2.87 17.61
N ARG A 135 -4.64 4.06 17.30
CA ARG A 135 -5.12 4.85 16.16
C ARG A 135 -4.97 4.13 14.83
N ALA A 136 -3.98 3.24 14.69
CA ALA A 136 -3.78 2.45 13.48
C ALA A 136 -4.66 1.20 13.42
N ALA A 137 -5.45 0.93 14.47
CA ALA A 137 -6.31 -0.23 14.53
C ALA A 137 -7.58 -0.03 13.71
N GLY A 138 -8.08 -1.11 13.13
CA GLY A 138 -9.36 -1.10 12.44
C GLY A 138 -9.84 -2.51 12.14
N VAL A 139 -10.61 -2.61 11.06
CA VAL A 139 -11.26 -3.84 10.62
C VAL A 139 -10.95 -4.04 9.13
N ASP A 140 -10.49 -5.23 8.76
CA ASP A 140 -10.21 -5.56 7.37
C ASP A 140 -11.52 -5.77 6.56
N PRO A 141 -11.45 -5.96 5.22
CA PRO A 141 -12.64 -6.19 4.40
C PRO A 141 -13.44 -7.46 4.77
N ASP A 142 -12.82 -8.42 5.46
CA ASP A 142 -13.47 -9.66 5.94
C ASP A 142 -14.11 -9.49 7.34
N GLY A 143 -14.02 -8.29 7.93
CA GLY A 143 -14.58 -8.00 9.25
C GLY A 143 -13.65 -8.37 10.42
N LYS A 144 -12.37 -8.69 10.16
CA LYS A 144 -11.43 -9.10 11.20
C LYS A 144 -10.66 -7.91 11.77
N PRO A 145 -10.42 -7.87 13.09
CA PRO A 145 -9.59 -6.85 13.71
C PRO A 145 -8.15 -6.88 13.19
N CYS A 146 -7.66 -5.74 12.70
CA CYS A 146 -6.31 -5.61 12.15
C CYS A 146 -5.68 -4.25 12.51
N PHE A 147 -4.44 -4.07 12.07
CA PHE A 147 -3.77 -2.77 11.96
C PHE A 147 -3.52 -2.44 10.50
N PHE A 148 -3.64 -1.15 10.17
CA PHE A 148 -3.40 -0.66 8.81
C PHE A 148 -1.93 -0.30 8.61
N GLY A 149 -1.40 -0.59 7.43
CA GLY A 149 -0.10 -0.11 6.99
C GLY A 149 -0.14 0.37 5.54
N HIS A 150 0.66 1.38 5.18
CA HIS A 150 0.95 1.60 3.77
C HIS A 150 1.64 0.36 3.22
N ALA A 151 1.27 -0.09 2.02
CA ALA A 151 1.88 -1.28 1.42
C ALA A 151 3.41 -1.23 1.38
N ASP A 152 3.98 -0.07 1.06
CA ASP A 152 5.44 0.12 1.04
C ASP A 152 6.06 0.07 2.44
N CYS A 153 5.45 0.73 3.44
CA CYS A 153 5.93 0.66 4.83
C CYS A 153 5.86 -0.76 5.38
N THR A 154 4.78 -1.48 5.06
CA THR A 154 4.64 -2.89 5.44
C THR A 154 5.74 -3.71 4.78
N ARG A 155 5.99 -3.56 3.47
CA ARG A 155 7.05 -4.29 2.76
C ARG A 155 8.44 -4.03 3.33
N GLU A 156 8.73 -2.80 3.76
CA GLU A 156 10.00 -2.44 4.39
C GLU A 156 10.14 -3.04 5.80
N ALA A 157 9.05 -3.05 6.58
CA ALA A 157 9.04 -3.51 7.97
C ALA A 157 8.93 -5.03 8.09
N THR A 158 8.09 -5.66 7.27
CA THR A 158 8.01 -7.11 7.11
C THR A 158 9.15 -7.55 6.20
N LYS A 159 10.38 -7.51 6.72
CA LYS A 159 11.49 -8.22 6.09
C LYS A 159 11.05 -9.67 5.94
N ALA A 160 10.79 -10.08 4.71
CA ALA A 160 10.36 -11.44 4.44
C ALA A 160 11.43 -12.38 5.01
N LEU A 161 11.01 -13.47 5.66
CA LEU A 161 11.94 -14.52 6.07
C LEU A 161 12.09 -15.52 4.94
N CYS A 162 13.29 -16.03 4.75
CA CYS A 162 13.47 -17.22 3.93
C CYS A 162 12.67 -18.37 4.55
N MET A 163 11.77 -18.98 3.78
CA MET A 163 10.89 -20.04 4.26
C MET A 163 11.66 -21.27 4.80
N PHE A 164 12.91 -21.49 4.40
CA PHE A 164 13.74 -22.63 4.84
C PHE A 164 14.60 -22.33 6.07
N CYS A 165 15.37 -21.24 6.04
CA CYS A 165 16.33 -20.94 7.11
C CYS A 165 15.81 -19.94 8.14
N LEU A 166 14.60 -19.40 7.94
CA LEU A 166 13.94 -18.42 8.80
C LEU A 166 14.76 -17.15 9.06
N THR A 167 15.77 -16.89 8.23
CA THR A 167 16.59 -15.68 8.28
C THR A 167 15.96 -14.61 7.40
N GLU A 168 16.06 -13.35 7.82
CA GLU A 168 15.59 -12.19 7.06
C GLU A 168 16.22 -12.15 5.66
N MET A 169 15.38 -11.93 4.65
CA MET A 169 15.80 -11.60 3.30
C MET A 169 16.36 -10.17 3.29
N LYS A 170 17.56 -10.01 2.76
CA LYS A 170 18.28 -8.73 2.65
C LYS A 170 18.26 -8.21 1.22
N ALA A 171 18.43 -6.91 1.07
CA ALA A 171 18.63 -6.30 -0.24
C ALA A 171 19.89 -6.89 -0.90
N GLY A 172 19.74 -7.43 -2.11
CA GLY A 172 20.81 -8.10 -2.85
C GLY A 172 20.82 -9.62 -2.73
N ASP A 173 19.99 -10.20 -1.86
CA ASP A 173 19.76 -11.65 -1.84
C ASP A 173 19.06 -12.09 -3.12
N ILE A 174 19.53 -13.19 -3.72
CA ILE A 174 18.81 -13.83 -4.82
C ILE A 174 17.65 -14.61 -4.20
N SER A 175 16.44 -14.12 -4.40
CA SER A 175 15.22 -14.71 -3.86
C SER A 175 14.45 -15.50 -4.93
N ILE A 176 13.70 -16.50 -4.46
CA ILE A 176 12.79 -17.30 -5.28
C ILE A 176 11.44 -17.36 -4.57
N GLY A 177 10.38 -17.06 -5.31
CA GLY A 177 9.00 -17.18 -4.86
C GLY A 177 8.44 -18.57 -5.15
N PHE A 178 7.68 -19.10 -4.22
CA PHE A 178 6.95 -20.36 -4.35
C PHE A 178 5.48 -20.14 -4.01
N GLU A 179 4.58 -20.63 -4.85
CA GLU A 179 3.16 -20.71 -4.47
C GLU A 179 3.01 -21.63 -3.25
N LYS A 180 2.02 -21.33 -2.40
CA LYS A 180 1.79 -22.02 -1.13
C LYS A 180 1.78 -23.57 -1.21
N PRO A 181 1.13 -24.21 -2.22
CA PRO A 181 1.19 -25.66 -2.36
C PRO A 181 2.61 -26.19 -2.56
N ARG A 182 3.41 -25.51 -3.40
CA ARG A 182 4.79 -25.89 -3.67
C ARG A 182 5.70 -25.62 -2.49
N ALA A 183 5.50 -24.50 -1.79
CA ALA A 183 6.23 -24.19 -0.57
C ALA A 183 6.02 -25.26 0.51
N ARG A 184 4.78 -25.71 0.69
CA ARG A 184 4.43 -26.81 1.62
C ARG A 184 5.10 -28.12 1.23
N GLU A 185 5.11 -28.45 -0.07
CA GLU A 185 5.76 -29.65 -0.58
C GLU A 185 7.28 -29.65 -0.30
N LEU A 186 7.96 -28.53 -0.59
CA LEU A 186 9.41 -28.40 -0.39
C LEU A 186 9.82 -28.39 1.09
N LEU A 187 8.99 -27.81 1.96
CA LEU A 187 9.25 -27.80 3.40
C LEU A 187 8.88 -29.11 4.10
N GLY A 188 7.94 -29.87 3.53
CA GLY A 188 7.27 -30.96 4.25
C GLY A 188 6.39 -30.49 5.42
N ALA A 189 6.11 -29.19 5.52
CA ALA A 189 5.38 -28.54 6.60
C ALA A 189 4.68 -27.27 6.10
N GLU A 190 3.79 -26.69 6.91
CA GLU A 190 3.17 -25.40 6.58
C GLU A 190 4.23 -24.29 6.60
N PRO A 191 4.39 -23.53 5.50
CA PRO A 191 5.32 -22.40 5.49
C PRO A 191 4.88 -21.32 6.48
N SER A 192 5.86 -20.67 7.11
CA SER A 192 5.59 -19.55 8.01
C SER A 192 4.87 -18.42 7.27
N PRO A 193 3.84 -17.79 7.85
CA PRO A 193 3.26 -16.56 7.31
C PRO A 193 4.31 -15.44 7.12
N ARG A 194 5.41 -15.46 7.87
CA ARG A 194 6.48 -14.45 7.76
C ARG A 194 7.36 -14.61 6.53
N SER A 195 7.28 -15.73 5.81
CA SER A 195 7.89 -15.87 4.50
C SER A 195 6.95 -15.49 3.36
N GLU A 196 5.68 -15.22 3.65
CA GLU A 196 4.69 -14.82 2.67
C GLU A 196 4.93 -13.38 2.25
N THR A 197 4.96 -13.17 0.93
CA THR A 197 5.06 -11.86 0.29
C THR A 197 4.01 -11.80 -0.80
N THR A 198 3.62 -10.59 -1.18
CA THR A 198 2.70 -10.40 -2.30
C THR A 198 3.50 -10.03 -3.53
N GLU A 199 3.38 -10.82 -4.59
CA GLU A 199 3.96 -10.48 -5.88
C GLU A 199 3.29 -9.24 -6.47
N PRO A 200 3.93 -8.51 -7.41
CA PRO A 200 3.32 -7.39 -8.11
C PRO A 200 2.00 -7.71 -8.85
N GLY A 201 1.66 -9.00 -9.02
CA GLY A 201 0.38 -9.48 -9.56
C GLY A 201 -0.72 -9.72 -8.51
N GLY A 202 -0.46 -9.47 -7.22
CA GLY A 202 -1.43 -9.70 -6.13
C GLY A 202 -1.50 -11.13 -5.62
N ASN A 203 -0.75 -12.06 -6.22
CA ASN A 203 -0.68 -13.44 -5.75
C ASN A 203 0.30 -13.54 -4.58
N GLY A 204 -0.13 -14.18 -3.48
CA GLY A 204 0.73 -14.49 -2.35
C GLY A 204 1.73 -15.60 -2.72
N CYS A 205 3.01 -15.37 -2.43
CA CYS A 205 4.07 -16.37 -2.60
C CYS A 205 4.99 -16.39 -1.38
N HIS A 206 5.54 -17.56 -1.07
CA HIS A 206 6.54 -17.70 -0.02
C HIS A 206 7.93 -17.57 -0.61
N VAL A 207 8.76 -16.71 -0.02
CA VAL A 207 10.11 -16.45 -0.54
C VAL A 207 11.17 -17.27 0.18
N ALA A 208 12.21 -17.64 -0.56
CA ALA A 208 13.41 -18.27 -0.03
C ALA A 208 14.67 -17.71 -0.68
N HIS A 209 15.80 -17.78 0.02
CA HIS A 209 17.12 -17.66 -0.59
C HIS A 209 17.30 -18.75 -1.64
N ALA A 210 17.84 -18.40 -2.81
CA ALA A 210 18.09 -19.35 -3.89
C ALA A 210 18.99 -20.52 -3.44
N GLU A 211 19.96 -20.28 -2.56
CA GLU A 211 20.80 -21.32 -1.98
C GLU A 211 20.02 -22.30 -1.10
N CYS A 212 19.12 -21.79 -0.24
CA CYS A 212 18.29 -22.64 0.60
C CYS A 212 17.28 -23.43 -0.23
N ALA A 213 16.72 -22.82 -1.27
CA ALA A 213 15.84 -23.49 -2.22
C ALA A 213 16.55 -24.66 -2.93
N ARG A 214 17.79 -24.46 -3.41
CA ARG A 214 18.61 -25.54 -3.99
C ARG A 214 18.88 -26.65 -2.98
N ALA A 215 19.24 -26.28 -1.75
CA ALA A 215 19.51 -27.25 -0.69
C ALA A 215 18.27 -28.09 -0.34
N ALA A 216 17.07 -27.50 -0.46
CA ALA A 216 15.78 -28.18 -0.30
C ALA A 216 15.33 -28.97 -1.54
N GLY A 217 16.14 -29.03 -2.60
CA GLY A 217 15.82 -29.78 -3.82
C GLY A 217 14.87 -29.07 -4.77
N ALA A 218 14.68 -27.75 -4.64
CA ALA A 218 14.01 -26.97 -5.66
C ALA A 218 14.90 -26.94 -6.92
N ASP A 219 14.33 -27.34 -8.05
CA ASP A 219 14.94 -27.14 -9.35
C ASP A 219 14.72 -25.67 -9.76
N ILE A 220 15.77 -24.87 -9.58
CA ILE A 220 15.70 -23.41 -9.71
C ILE A 220 16.39 -22.86 -10.96
N GLY A 221 16.66 -23.74 -11.93
CA GLY A 221 17.15 -23.43 -13.29
C GLY A 221 18.02 -22.19 -13.46
#